data_AF-A0A2D6K5Z4-F1
#
_entry.id   AF-A0A2D6K5Z4-F1
#
_cell.length_a   1.000
_cell.length_b   1.000
_cell.length_c   1.000
_cell.angle_alpha   90.00
_cell.angle_beta   90.00
_cell.angle_gamma   90.00
#
_symmetry.space_group_name_H-M   'P 1'
#
loop_
_entity.id
_entity.type
_entity.pdbx_description
1 polymer ?
#
loop_
_entity_poly.entity_id
_entity_poly.type
_entity_poly.pdbx_seq_one_letter_code
_entity_poly.pdbx_strand_id
1 'polypeptide(L)'
;MDIEDLKEDWKKAEEELLDGKEGLEAWKRILLLISGVLVVLLMLSYVLVSWPLGDIIAGKLVSSVIDDEFSIIVDDVTVEFSEESLKELQQQFLDNEGQEFSVCLLGNVNGNEFMISEIFQPVIHEQSFSHVSSEPCPASALIHLHSHPHKRCIPSEQDLLTFQSFKSVRENALMIVMCEKERFTVVN
;
A
#
# COMPACT_ATOMS: atom_id res chain seq x y z
N MET A 1 79.02 -6.22 24.31
CA MET A 1 77.64 -6.61 24.00
C MET A 1 77.62 -8.11 24.08
N ASP A 2 76.98 -8.63 25.12
CA ASP A 2 76.95 -10.06 25.40
C ASP A 2 75.96 -10.75 24.44
N ILE A 3 76.17 -12.04 24.17
CA ILE A 3 75.25 -12.86 23.39
C ILE A 3 73.90 -12.96 24.12
N GLU A 4 73.90 -12.87 25.45
CA GLU A 4 72.68 -12.86 26.25
C GLU A 4 71.84 -11.59 26.02
N ASP A 5 72.47 -10.41 25.99
CA ASP A 5 71.79 -9.14 25.68
C ASP A 5 71.08 -9.20 24.32
N LEU A 6 71.76 -9.74 23.30
CA LEU A 6 71.19 -9.91 21.97
C LEU A 6 69.97 -10.84 21.98
N LYS A 7 70.00 -11.94 22.73
CA LYS A 7 68.86 -12.87 22.79
C LYS A 7 67.63 -12.24 23.45
N GLU A 8 67.83 -11.39 24.45
CA GLU A 8 66.74 -10.68 25.12
C GLU A 8 66.08 -9.66 24.18
N ASP A 9 66.89 -8.87 23.46
CA ASP A 9 66.40 -7.92 22.45
C ASP A 9 65.63 -8.61 21.31
N TRP A 10 66.12 -9.75 20.83
CA TRP A 10 65.44 -10.55 19.79
C TRP A 10 64.09 -11.08 20.28
N LYS A 11 64.01 -11.57 21.52
CA LYS A 11 62.76 -12.08 22.09
C LYS A 11 61.72 -10.98 22.26
N LYS A 12 62.13 -9.80 22.72
CA LYS A 12 61.24 -8.65 22.88
C LYS A 12 60.68 -8.17 21.54
N ALA A 13 61.51 -8.09 20.51
CA ALA A 13 61.06 -7.73 19.16
C ALA A 13 60.08 -8.76 18.57
N GLU A 14 60.26 -10.05 18.86
CA GLU A 14 59.33 -11.11 18.45
C GLU A 14 57.98 -11.01 19.18
N GLU A 15 57.98 -10.75 20.48
CA GLU A 15 56.75 -10.52 21.26
C GLU A 15 55.97 -9.28 20.76
N GLU A 16 56.66 -8.16 20.50
CA GLU A 16 56.03 -6.94 19.93
C GLU A 16 55.45 -7.18 18.53
N LEU A 17 56.11 -8.00 17.70
CA LEU A 17 55.60 -8.38 16.37
C LEU A 17 54.39 -9.32 16.43
N LEU A 18 54.34 -10.22 17.40
CA LEU A 18 53.21 -11.14 17.60
C LEU A 18 51.98 -10.39 18.13
N ASP A 19 52.15 -9.53 19.12
CA ASP A 19 51.08 -8.68 19.67
C ASP A 19 50.48 -7.76 18.60
N GLY A 20 51.33 -7.15 17.76
CA GLY A 20 50.87 -6.35 16.62
C GLY A 20 50.06 -7.13 15.58
N LYS A 21 50.38 -8.41 15.35
CA LYS A 21 49.61 -9.28 14.45
C LYS A 21 48.26 -9.67 15.04
N GLU A 22 48.21 -9.99 16.33
CA GLU A 22 46.96 -10.30 17.02
C GLU A 22 46.00 -9.12 17.00
N GLY A 23 46.50 -7.90 17.26
CA GLY A 23 45.72 -6.67 17.16
C GLY A 23 45.18 -6.41 15.75
N LEU A 24 46.00 -6.64 14.71
CA LEU A 24 45.59 -6.47 13.32
C LEU A 24 44.47 -7.43 12.91
N GLU A 25 44.55 -8.70 13.32
CA GLU A 25 43.52 -9.70 13.03
C GLU A 25 42.21 -9.42 13.77
N ALA A 26 42.27 -8.96 15.02
CA ALA A 26 41.09 -8.52 15.76
C ALA A 26 40.40 -7.32 15.08
N TRP A 27 41.18 -6.33 14.62
CA TRP A 27 40.65 -5.15 13.94
C TRP A 27 39.98 -5.50 12.60
N LYS A 28 40.59 -6.40 11.81
CA LYS A 28 39.99 -6.92 10.57
C LYS A 28 38.63 -7.58 10.82
N ARG A 29 38.50 -8.38 11.89
CA ARG A 29 37.23 -9.03 12.25
C ARG A 29 36.15 -8.01 12.61
N ILE A 30 36.51 -6.97 13.36
CA ILE A 30 35.59 -5.88 13.71
C ILE A 30 35.16 -5.11 12.45
N LEU A 31 36.10 -4.74 11.59
CA LEU A 31 35.80 -4.06 10.32
C LEU A 31 34.89 -4.90 9.42
N LEU A 32 35.14 -6.21 9.32
CA LEU A 32 34.28 -7.12 8.58
C LEU A 32 32.86 -7.15 9.17
N LEU A 33 32.71 -7.23 10.49
CA LEU A 33 31.41 -7.21 11.15
C LEU A 33 30.67 -5.88 10.90
N ILE A 34 31.35 -4.74 11.07
CA ILE A 34 30.76 -3.41 10.81
C ILE A 34 30.35 -3.28 9.34
N SER A 35 31.20 -3.72 8.41
CA SER A 35 30.90 -3.68 6.97
C SER A 35 29.69 -4.55 6.63
N GLY A 36 29.57 -5.74 7.25
CA GLY A 36 28.41 -6.61 7.10
C GLY A 36 27.11 -5.97 7.61
N VAL A 37 27.15 -5.39 8.82
CA VAL A 37 26.01 -4.66 9.38
C VAL A 37 25.62 -3.47 8.50
N LEU A 38 26.61 -2.72 7.99
CA LEU A 38 26.36 -1.61 7.07
C LEU A 38 25.67 -2.06 5.78
N VAL A 39 26.12 -3.16 5.17
CA VAL A 39 25.47 -3.70 3.96
C VAL A 39 24.02 -4.13 4.25
N VAL A 40 23.77 -4.78 5.39
CA VAL A 40 22.41 -5.15 5.79
C VAL A 40 21.53 -3.91 6.00
N LEU A 41 22.05 -2.88 6.67
CA LEU A 41 21.35 -1.61 6.86
C LEU A 41 21.05 -0.91 5.53
N LEU A 42 22.00 -0.93 4.58
CA LEU A 42 21.79 -0.38 3.24
C LEU A 42 20.69 -1.15 2.50
N MET A 43 20.69 -2.48 2.56
CA MET A 43 19.63 -3.31 1.96
C MET A 43 18.26 -3.00 2.58
N LEU A 44 18.18 -2.89 3.91
CA LEU A 44 16.94 -2.52 4.60
C LEU A 44 16.48 -1.11 4.21
N SER A 45 17.40 -0.15 4.14
CA SER A 45 17.08 1.22 3.72
C SER A 45 16.52 1.26 2.29
N TYR A 46 17.09 0.46 1.38
CA TYR A 46 16.62 0.34 0.02
C TYR A 46 15.20 -0.23 -0.02
N VAL A 47 14.92 -1.30 0.73
CA VAL A 47 13.57 -1.88 0.79
C VAL A 47 12.57 -0.87 1.35
N LEU A 48 12.91 -0.17 2.43
CA LEU A 48 12.02 0.80 3.07
C LEU A 48 11.74 2.03 2.18
N VAL A 49 12.71 2.46 1.37
CA VAL A 49 12.57 3.61 0.47
C VAL A 49 11.92 3.22 -0.85
N SER A 50 12.25 2.05 -1.40
CA SER A 50 11.77 1.61 -2.72
C SER A 50 10.41 0.95 -2.69
N TRP A 51 10.00 0.32 -1.59
CA TRP A 51 8.65 -0.23 -1.48
C TRP A 51 7.71 0.81 -0.88
N PRO A 52 6.53 1.03 -1.48
CA PRO A 52 5.51 1.94 -0.97
C PRO A 52 4.77 1.31 0.23
N LEU A 53 5.52 0.86 1.23
CA LEU A 53 4.96 0.28 2.46
C LEU A 53 4.12 1.32 3.21
N GLY A 54 4.51 2.60 3.13
CA GLY A 54 3.74 3.71 3.68
C GLY A 54 2.31 3.74 3.15
N ASP A 55 2.13 3.70 1.83
CA ASP A 55 0.82 3.78 1.19
C ASP A 55 -0.06 2.57 1.52
N ILE A 56 0.51 1.38 1.64
CA ILE A 56 -0.23 0.17 2.02
C ILE A 56 -0.70 0.25 3.47
N ILE A 57 0.17 0.71 4.39
CA ILE A 57 -0.19 0.86 5.81
C ILE A 57 -1.23 1.95 5.97
N ALA A 58 -1.02 3.11 5.34
CA ALA A 58 -1.99 4.21 5.36
C ALA A 58 -3.32 3.79 4.72
N GLY A 59 -3.29 3.06 3.61
CA GLY A 59 -4.48 2.48 2.97
C GLY A 59 -5.26 1.57 3.90
N LYS A 60 -4.58 0.73 4.69
CA LYS A 60 -5.24 -0.11 5.71
C LYS A 60 -5.83 0.68 6.88
N LEU A 61 -5.30 1.85 7.19
CA LEU A 61 -5.81 2.72 8.27
C LEU A 61 -7.02 3.53 7.85
N VAL A 62 -7.12 3.92 6.57
CA VAL A 62 -8.25 4.72 6.04
C VAL A 62 -9.38 3.88 5.45
N SER A 63 -9.16 2.58 5.28
CA SER A 63 -10.16 1.66 4.71
C SER A 63 -10.91 0.88 5.77
N SER A 64 -12.18 0.60 5.47
CA SER A 64 -13.06 -0.28 6.24
C SER A 64 -13.17 -1.64 5.55
N VAL A 65 -13.39 -2.67 6.36
CA VAL A 65 -13.76 -4.01 5.88
C VAL A 65 -15.28 -4.10 5.93
N ILE A 66 -15.89 -4.68 4.89
CA ILE A 66 -17.33 -4.94 4.90
C ILE A 66 -17.69 -5.93 6.02
N ASP A 67 -18.78 -5.67 6.74
CA ASP A 67 -19.23 -6.53 7.82
C ASP A 67 -20.11 -7.70 7.34
N ASP A 68 -20.57 -8.52 8.30
CA ASP A 68 -21.46 -9.66 8.04
C ASP A 68 -22.87 -9.23 7.57
N GLU A 69 -23.22 -7.94 7.66
CA GLU A 69 -24.48 -7.35 7.21
C GLU A 69 -24.34 -6.69 5.83
N PHE A 70 -23.22 -6.92 5.14
CA PHE A 70 -22.90 -6.32 3.84
C PHE A 70 -22.85 -4.78 3.88
N SER A 71 -22.45 -4.23 5.02
CA SER A 71 -22.42 -2.79 5.27
C SER A 71 -20.99 -2.27 5.44
N ILE A 72 -20.78 -1.02 5.02
CA ILE A 72 -19.57 -0.24 5.26
C ILE A 72 -20.00 1.00 6.01
N ILE A 73 -19.44 1.20 7.20
CA ILE A 73 -19.69 2.37 8.04
C ILE A 73 -18.40 3.20 8.10
N VAL A 74 -18.47 4.45 7.64
CA VAL A 74 -17.37 5.43 7.71
C VAL A 74 -17.96 6.75 8.19
N ASP A 75 -17.46 7.23 9.33
CA ASP A 75 -18.01 8.40 10.03
C ASP A 75 -19.52 8.25 10.28
N ASP A 76 -20.34 9.13 9.71
CA ASP A 76 -21.81 9.11 9.80
C ASP A 76 -22.48 8.59 8.52
N VAL A 77 -21.72 7.98 7.60
CA VAL A 77 -22.20 7.44 6.33
C VAL A 77 -22.22 5.92 6.36
N THR A 78 -23.36 5.33 5.99
CA THR A 78 -23.55 3.89 5.87
C THR A 78 -23.80 3.54 4.42
N VAL A 79 -23.02 2.62 3.87
CA VAL A 79 -23.22 2.04 2.55
C VAL A 79 -23.57 0.56 2.72
N GLU A 80 -24.81 0.20 2.43
CA GLU A 80 -25.33 -1.17 2.53
C GLU A 80 -25.48 -1.75 1.13
N PHE A 81 -24.89 -2.92 0.90
CA PHE A 81 -24.99 -3.62 -0.38
C PHE A 81 -26.05 -4.72 -0.30
N SER A 82 -26.86 -4.86 -1.33
CA SER A 82 -27.59 -6.12 -1.54
C SER A 82 -26.58 -7.26 -1.72
N GLU A 83 -26.91 -8.46 -1.22
CA GLU A 83 -26.04 -9.64 -1.35
C GLU A 83 -25.63 -9.89 -2.82
N GLU A 84 -26.56 -9.72 -3.76
CA GLU A 84 -26.33 -9.88 -5.19
C GLU A 84 -25.34 -8.84 -5.73
N SER A 85 -25.52 -7.56 -5.40
CA SER A 85 -24.63 -6.49 -5.84
C SER A 85 -23.22 -6.66 -5.27
N LEU A 86 -23.09 -6.99 -3.98
CA LEU A 86 -21.78 -7.24 -3.39
C LEU A 86 -21.07 -8.40 -4.07
N LYS A 87 -21.77 -9.51 -4.29
CA LYS A 87 -21.20 -10.68 -4.95
C LYS A 87 -20.75 -10.37 -6.38
N GLU A 88 -21.56 -9.62 -7.13
CA GLU A 88 -21.20 -9.15 -8.46
C GLU A 88 -19.96 -8.23 -8.41
N LEU A 89 -19.90 -7.28 -7.49
CA LEU A 89 -18.76 -6.38 -7.32
C LEU A 89 -17.47 -7.14 -7.00
N GLN A 90 -17.56 -8.12 -6.11
CA GLN A 90 -16.45 -9.00 -5.76
C GLN A 90 -15.99 -9.83 -6.93
N GLN A 91 -16.92 -10.31 -7.77
CA GLN A 91 -16.57 -11.04 -8.98
C GLN A 91 -15.86 -10.13 -9.98
N GLN A 92 -16.35 -8.91 -10.20
CA GLN A 92 -15.70 -7.91 -11.03
C GLN A 92 -14.27 -7.61 -10.56
N PHE A 93 -14.06 -7.53 -9.24
CA PHE A 93 -12.71 -7.35 -8.68
C PHE A 93 -11.77 -8.52 -9.00
N LEU A 94 -12.26 -9.76 -8.90
CA LEU A 94 -11.46 -10.94 -9.22
C LEU A 94 -11.20 -11.07 -10.72
N ASP A 95 -12.18 -10.74 -11.56
CA ASP A 95 -12.06 -10.81 -13.02
C ASP A 95 -11.08 -9.77 -13.57
N ASN A 96 -10.85 -8.68 -12.83
CA ASN A 96 -9.91 -7.61 -13.16
C ASN A 96 -8.64 -7.64 -12.29
N GLU A 97 -8.22 -8.80 -11.79
CA GLU A 97 -7.02 -8.91 -10.95
C GLU A 97 -5.77 -8.31 -11.65
N GLY A 98 -5.20 -7.27 -11.04
CA GLY A 98 -4.03 -6.56 -11.56
C GLY A 98 -4.35 -5.36 -12.46
N GLN A 99 -5.62 -5.04 -12.68
CA GLN A 99 -6.07 -3.85 -13.40
C GLN A 99 -7.08 -3.06 -12.57
N GLU A 100 -7.12 -1.75 -12.75
CA GLU A 100 -8.19 -0.93 -12.19
C GLU A 100 -9.48 -1.15 -13.00
N PHE A 101 -10.63 -1.14 -12.35
CA PHE A 101 -11.94 -1.07 -13.00
C PHE A 101 -12.77 0.04 -12.38
N SER A 102 -13.79 0.51 -13.08
CA SER A 102 -14.75 1.50 -12.60
C SER A 102 -16.18 0.98 -12.80
N VAL A 103 -17.02 1.18 -11.80
CA VAL A 103 -18.46 0.91 -11.82
C VAL A 103 -19.23 2.02 -11.13
N CYS A 104 -20.51 2.11 -11.45
CA CYS A 104 -21.44 3.06 -10.87
C CYS A 104 -22.45 2.27 -10.02
N LEU A 105 -22.57 2.61 -8.74
CA LEU A 105 -23.50 1.92 -7.85
C LEU A 105 -24.84 2.65 -7.83
N LEU A 106 -25.92 1.89 -8.00
CA LEU A 106 -27.30 2.40 -8.04
C LEU A 106 -28.10 1.85 -6.88
N GLY A 107 -29.09 2.63 -6.45
CA GLY A 107 -29.99 2.25 -5.38
C GLY A 107 -30.74 3.43 -4.81
N ASN A 108 -30.98 3.41 -3.51
CA ASN A 108 -31.74 4.44 -2.80
C ASN A 108 -30.90 5.10 -1.71
N VAL A 109 -31.18 6.38 -1.44
CA VAL A 109 -30.54 7.14 -0.37
C VAL A 109 -31.60 7.60 0.63
N ASN A 110 -31.36 7.38 1.92
CA ASN A 110 -32.20 7.85 3.02
C ASN A 110 -31.33 8.55 4.09
N GLY A 111 -31.21 9.87 4.00
CA GLY A 111 -30.25 10.59 4.84
C GLY A 111 -28.82 10.23 4.47
N ASN A 112 -28.07 9.66 5.42
CA ASN A 112 -26.69 9.19 5.19
C ASN A 112 -26.59 7.69 4.92
N GLU A 113 -27.72 7.00 4.72
CA GLU A 113 -27.78 5.58 4.41
C GLU A 113 -27.94 5.40 2.89
N PHE A 114 -26.97 4.73 2.27
CA PHE A 114 -26.93 4.41 0.84
C PHE A 114 -27.19 2.92 0.67
N MET A 115 -28.39 2.56 0.23
CA MET A 115 -28.78 1.18 -0.04
C MET A 115 -28.53 0.87 -1.51
N ILE A 116 -27.48 0.09 -1.79
CA ILE A 116 -27.04 -0.29 -3.13
C ILE A 116 -27.71 -1.58 -3.56
N SER A 117 -28.42 -1.53 -4.69
CA SER A 117 -29.17 -2.68 -5.23
C SER A 117 -28.62 -3.18 -6.56
N GLU A 118 -27.93 -2.33 -7.33
CA GLU A 118 -27.51 -2.62 -8.70
C GLU A 118 -26.14 -2.00 -9.01
N ILE A 119 -25.40 -2.66 -9.89
CA ILE A 119 -24.12 -2.20 -10.41
C ILE A 119 -24.26 -1.92 -11.90
N PHE A 120 -23.85 -0.74 -12.32
CA PHE A 120 -23.72 -0.38 -13.73
C PHE A 120 -22.25 -0.25 -14.10
N GLN A 121 -21.81 -1.03 -15.08
CA GLN A 121 -20.46 -0.95 -15.62
C GLN A 121 -20.45 -0.01 -16.83
N PRO A 122 -19.88 1.21 -16.72
CA PRO A 122 -19.73 2.09 -17.86
C PRO A 122 -18.77 1.49 -18.89
N VAL A 123 -18.84 1.96 -20.15
CA VAL A 123 -17.90 1.54 -21.17
C VAL A 123 -16.51 2.05 -20.79
N ILE A 124 -15.56 1.12 -20.61
CA ILE A 124 -14.17 1.44 -20.30
C ILE A 124 -13.44 1.78 -21.61
N HIS A 125 -12.83 2.96 -21.67
CA HIS A 125 -12.03 3.41 -22.82
C HIS A 125 -10.55 3.06 -22.65
N GLU A 126 -10.04 3.14 -21.42
CA GLU A 126 -8.66 2.81 -21.08
C GLU A 126 -8.63 2.11 -19.72
N GLN A 127 -7.83 1.04 -19.64
CA GLN A 127 -7.69 0.23 -18.44
C GLN A 127 -6.22 -0.15 -18.27
N SER A 128 -5.67 0.15 -17.10
CA SER A 128 -4.30 -0.21 -16.72
C SER A 128 -4.22 -0.50 -15.23
N PHE A 129 -3.02 -0.81 -14.74
CA PHE A 129 -2.79 -1.09 -13.32
C PHE A 129 -2.90 0.15 -12.39
N SER A 130 -2.91 1.36 -12.95
CA SER A 130 -2.87 2.62 -12.17
C SER A 130 -3.74 3.72 -12.76
N HIS A 131 -4.57 3.35 -13.74
CA HIS A 131 -5.46 4.27 -14.40
C HIS A 131 -6.59 3.51 -15.06
N VAL A 132 -7.82 3.95 -14.79
CA VAL A 132 -9.02 3.58 -15.54
C VAL A 132 -9.72 4.85 -16.03
N SER A 133 -10.15 4.82 -17.30
CA SER A 133 -10.95 5.87 -17.92
C SER A 133 -12.18 5.23 -18.55
N SER A 134 -13.36 5.74 -18.22
CA SER A 134 -14.65 5.19 -18.61
C SER A 134 -15.64 6.29 -18.99
N GLU A 135 -16.74 5.88 -19.61
CA GLU A 135 -17.90 6.76 -19.78
C GLU A 135 -18.42 7.26 -18.42
N PRO A 136 -18.97 8.49 -18.36
CA PRO A 136 -19.55 9.01 -17.12
C PRO A 136 -20.68 8.13 -16.59
N CYS A 137 -20.77 8.03 -15.26
CA CYS A 137 -21.88 7.35 -14.62
C CYS A 137 -23.24 7.97 -14.99
N PRO A 138 -24.29 7.15 -15.16
CA PRO A 138 -25.63 7.64 -15.46
C PRO A 138 -26.13 8.53 -14.32
N ALA A 139 -27.01 9.49 -14.62
CA ALA A 139 -27.58 10.46 -13.67
C ALA A 139 -28.44 9.86 -12.53
N SER A 140 -28.59 8.54 -12.47
CA SER A 140 -29.19 7.79 -11.35
C SER A 140 -28.16 7.23 -10.35
N ALA A 141 -26.90 6.99 -10.74
CA ALA A 141 -25.85 6.41 -9.88
C ALA A 141 -25.54 7.23 -8.60
N LEU A 142 -25.57 6.61 -7.44
CA LEU A 142 -25.31 7.27 -6.16
C LEU A 142 -23.82 7.38 -5.84
N ILE A 143 -23.05 6.38 -6.27
CA ILE A 143 -21.65 6.23 -5.92
C ILE A 143 -20.84 5.92 -7.18
N HIS A 144 -19.72 6.61 -7.36
CA HIS A 144 -18.69 6.22 -8.31
C HIS A 144 -17.68 5.32 -7.59
N LEU A 145 -17.55 4.08 -8.02
CA LEU A 145 -16.61 3.13 -7.44
C LEU A 145 -15.53 2.77 -8.45
N HIS A 146 -14.27 2.79 -8.02
CA HIS A 146 -13.18 2.21 -8.80
C HIS A 146 -12.28 1.34 -7.92
N SER A 147 -11.54 0.42 -8.54
CA SER A 147 -10.59 -0.42 -7.83
C SER A 147 -9.18 0.11 -7.91
N HIS A 148 -8.38 -0.23 -6.90
CA HIS A 148 -6.93 -0.03 -6.88
C HIS A 148 -6.25 -1.39 -6.64
N PRO A 149 -5.48 -1.93 -7.60
CA PRO A 149 -4.77 -3.18 -7.39
C PRO A 149 -3.67 -3.03 -6.33
N HIS A 150 -3.23 -4.16 -5.77
CA HIS A 150 -2.12 -4.24 -4.80
C HIS A 150 -2.33 -3.51 -3.47
N LYS A 151 -3.56 -3.47 -2.94
CA LYS A 151 -3.87 -3.04 -1.56
C LYS A 151 -3.57 -1.57 -1.28
N ARG A 152 -3.57 -0.73 -2.32
CA ARG A 152 -3.59 0.73 -2.15
C ARG A 152 -5.06 1.11 -2.03
N CYS A 153 -5.46 1.70 -0.91
CA CYS A 153 -6.86 2.11 -0.71
C CYS A 153 -6.98 3.64 -0.65
N ILE A 154 -5.92 4.36 -1.03
CA ILE A 154 -5.86 5.82 -0.94
C ILE A 154 -6.15 6.37 -2.34
N PRO A 155 -7.20 7.16 -2.53
CA PRO A 155 -7.49 7.79 -3.83
C PRO A 155 -6.32 8.68 -4.26
N SER A 156 -6.01 8.66 -5.56
CA SER A 156 -5.04 9.57 -6.15
C SER A 156 -5.58 11.00 -6.22
N GLU A 157 -4.70 11.99 -6.46
CA GLU A 157 -5.15 13.37 -6.73
C GLU A 157 -6.09 13.43 -7.95
N GLN A 158 -5.84 12.61 -8.96
CA GLN A 158 -6.69 12.52 -10.15
C GLN A 158 -8.06 11.92 -9.83
N ASP A 159 -8.12 10.94 -8.92
CA ASP A 159 -9.37 10.34 -8.45
C ASP A 159 -10.23 11.40 -7.75
N LEU A 160 -9.60 12.22 -6.89
CA LEU A 160 -10.27 13.32 -6.18
C LEU A 160 -10.79 14.40 -7.14
N LEU A 161 -10.05 14.76 -8.18
CA LEU A 161 -10.50 15.72 -9.21
C LEU A 161 -11.68 15.18 -10.02
N THR A 162 -11.63 13.89 -10.36
CA THR A 162 -12.71 13.21 -11.08
C THR A 162 -13.96 13.15 -10.21
N PHE A 163 -13.79 12.82 -8.93
CA PHE A 163 -14.88 12.81 -7.97
C PHE A 163 -15.48 14.18 -7.73
N GLN A 164 -14.69 15.26 -7.64
CA GLN A 164 -15.21 16.63 -7.54
C GLN A 164 -16.10 16.99 -8.73
N SER A 165 -15.73 16.53 -9.94
CA SER A 165 -16.55 16.72 -11.14
C SER A 165 -17.87 15.95 -11.04
N PHE A 166 -17.84 14.70 -10.56
CA PHE A 166 -19.03 13.89 -10.31
C PHE A 166 -19.95 14.53 -9.25
N LYS A 167 -19.37 14.98 -8.13
CA LYS A 167 -20.07 15.63 -7.01
C LYS A 167 -20.66 16.99 -7.38
N SER A 168 -20.06 17.72 -8.34
CA SER A 168 -20.62 18.99 -8.86
C SER A 168 -21.99 18.83 -9.50
N VAL A 169 -22.29 17.64 -10.02
CA VAL A 169 -23.60 17.28 -10.60
C VAL A 169 -24.52 16.70 -9.52
N ARG A 170 -23.95 16.22 -8.40
CA ARG A 170 -24.65 15.50 -7.33
C ARG A 170 -24.08 15.78 -5.95
N GLU A 171 -24.77 16.63 -5.22
CA GLU A 171 -24.33 17.10 -3.89
C GLU A 171 -24.09 15.95 -2.89
N ASN A 172 -24.87 14.87 -2.98
CA ASN A 172 -24.78 13.70 -2.09
C ASN A 172 -24.07 12.49 -2.72
N ALA A 173 -23.27 12.69 -3.77
CA ALA A 173 -22.48 11.60 -4.36
C ALA A 173 -21.34 11.17 -3.44
N LEU A 174 -21.05 9.87 -3.43
CA LEU A 174 -19.86 9.30 -2.81
C LEU A 174 -18.89 8.78 -3.87
N MET A 175 -17.62 8.70 -3.50
CA MET A 175 -16.63 7.87 -4.19
C MET A 175 -16.22 6.72 -3.28
N ILE A 176 -16.16 5.51 -3.83
CA ILE A 176 -15.62 4.34 -3.13
C ILE A 176 -14.41 3.82 -3.88
N VAL A 177 -13.33 3.54 -3.15
CA VAL A 177 -12.15 2.84 -3.68
C VAL A 177 -12.13 1.42 -3.14
N MET A 178 -12.19 0.43 -4.02
CA MET A 178 -12.09 -0.99 -3.66
C MET A 178 -10.65 -1.50 -3.84
N CYS A 179 -10.00 -1.91 -2.76
CA CYS A 179 -8.57 -2.29 -2.80
C CYS A 179 -8.30 -3.76 -2.43
N GLU A 180 -9.26 -4.42 -1.80
CA GLU A 180 -9.31 -5.87 -1.63
C GLU A 180 -10.78 -6.32 -1.80
N LYS A 181 -11.02 -7.62 -1.95
CA LYS A 181 -12.37 -8.20 -2.13
C LYS A 181 -13.41 -7.68 -1.12
N GLU A 182 -12.98 -7.41 0.10
CA GLU A 182 -13.84 -7.02 1.22
C GLU A 182 -13.43 -5.68 1.84
N ARG A 183 -12.57 -4.90 1.15
CA ARG A 183 -11.96 -3.69 1.71
C ARG A 183 -12.17 -2.48 0.82
N PHE A 184 -12.67 -1.42 1.44
CA PHE A 184 -13.15 -0.23 0.76
C PHE A 184 -12.71 1.04 1.49
N THR A 185 -12.48 2.11 0.75
CA THR A 185 -12.33 3.47 1.30
C THR A 185 -13.46 4.32 0.76
N VAL A 186 -14.18 4.99 1.66
CA VAL A 186 -15.30 5.86 1.31
C VAL A 186 -14.82 7.31 1.37
N VAL A 187 -15.10 8.06 0.31
CA VAL A 187 -14.84 9.50 0.22
C VAL A 187 -16.17 10.20 -0.01
N ASN A 188 -16.47 11.13 0.88
CA ASN A 188 -17.63 12.01 0.79
C ASN A 188 -17.19 13.39 0.33
#